data_AF-K2BR67-F1
#
_entry.id   AF-K2BR67-F1
#
_cell.length_a   1.000
_cell.length_b   1.000
_cell.length_c   1.000
_cell.angle_alpha   90.00
_cell.angle_beta   90.00
_cell.angle_gamma   90.00
#
_symmetry.space_group_name_H-M   'P 1'
#
loop_
_entity.id
_entity.type
_entity.pdbx_description
1 polymer ?
#
loop_
_entity_poly.entity_id
_entity_poly.type
_entity_poly.pdbx_seq_one_letter_code
_entity_poly.pdbx_strand_id
1 'polypeptide(L)'
;NVLFDASASTGPSDKTLVYTWDFGDGQQFQGIDASHIYNDAGTYKAKLTISDGETTVKDSLVVSVAKDVVLLIVDDSVSRDTVRYYKNYAQRTGTLLVTVRPKRSSNLDYLVSQNLAEQLIATGDDLSQAQVIVVWTEKNIGLNALAEAARIASSGDAGTPTNFSFNQKAIVRVDDKLASAALARLAQTTFDTVEPNYILLTTVSALEPIVAQPNVDILTDALNEHNIDYKLIGRYSQRALETLGPLNFLSFSINYLMNRGVSQDTIFLLLILPVVATIVSFGRQIVGVKAFGIYIPSLMALTFVITGLNYGVIIFVVLLLAATLARIAVRRLHLLYMPRMAIVLTIVSFTIFFMFIIATYFNQTTFLSLSIFPILVMIILSEKFVEVQIEQGDRSAIFLTLETLVLAIVSYLIVTWDSFETLLLAYPEVVLLTFAINIALGRFSGLRIAEYFRFRRLLKPTNRP
;
A
#
# COMPACT_ATOMS: atom_id res chain seq x y z
N ASN A 1 30.06 5.10 -19.00
CA ASN A 1 31.46 5.34 -18.59
C ASN A 1 31.60 4.92 -17.13
N VAL A 2 32.51 4.00 -16.82
CA VAL A 2 32.75 3.47 -15.47
C VAL A 2 34.14 3.92 -15.02
N LEU A 3 34.24 4.41 -13.79
CA LEU A 3 35.50 4.80 -13.16
C LEU A 3 36.00 3.69 -12.24
N PHE A 4 37.27 3.35 -12.36
CA PHE A 4 37.98 2.37 -11.55
C PHE A 4 39.09 3.09 -10.78
N ASP A 5 39.24 2.75 -9.50
CA ASP A 5 40.17 3.41 -8.57
C ASP A 5 40.94 2.33 -7.79
N ALA A 6 42.27 2.39 -7.87
CA ALA A 6 43.18 1.53 -7.11
C ALA A 6 43.98 2.29 -6.03
N SER A 7 43.68 3.55 -5.76
CA SER A 7 44.43 4.45 -4.86
C SER A 7 44.52 3.95 -3.41
N ALA A 8 43.57 3.12 -2.97
CA ALA A 8 43.59 2.47 -1.66
C ALA A 8 44.58 1.30 -1.55
N SER A 9 45.25 0.92 -2.64
CA SER A 9 46.23 -0.17 -2.65
C SER A 9 47.50 0.24 -1.90
N THR A 10 48.10 -0.71 -1.19
CA THR A 10 49.33 -0.48 -0.42
C THR A 10 50.43 -1.42 -0.89
N GLY A 11 51.68 -0.97 -0.81
CA GLY A 11 52.84 -1.76 -1.13
C GLY A 11 54.11 -1.25 -0.44
N PRO A 12 55.25 -1.92 -0.64
CA PRO A 12 56.53 -1.54 -0.04
C PRO A 12 56.93 -0.11 -0.40
N SER A 13 57.38 0.67 0.58
CA SER A 13 57.72 2.09 0.40
C SER A 13 58.93 2.34 -0.50
N ASP A 14 59.74 1.31 -0.74
CA ASP A 14 60.97 1.34 -1.53
C ASP A 14 60.78 0.88 -2.98
N LYS A 15 59.57 0.51 -3.39
CA LYS A 15 59.28 -0.02 -4.73
C LYS A 15 58.21 0.79 -5.47
N THR A 16 58.40 0.92 -6.78
CA THR A 16 57.39 1.51 -7.67
C THR A 16 56.35 0.45 -8.05
N LEU A 17 55.08 0.73 -7.76
CA LEU A 17 53.97 -0.15 -8.10
C LEU A 17 53.46 0.15 -9.51
N VAL A 18 53.31 -0.88 -10.33
CA VAL A 18 52.71 -0.83 -11.66
C VAL A 18 51.30 -1.39 -11.59
N TYR A 19 50.32 -0.56 -11.98
CA TYR A 19 48.90 -0.89 -11.99
C TYR A 19 48.47 -1.20 -13.42
N THR A 20 47.96 -2.40 -13.65
CA THR A 20 47.43 -2.83 -14.96
C THR A 20 46.00 -3.29 -14.79
N TRP A 21 45.09 -2.64 -15.50
CA TRP A 21 43.68 -2.98 -15.61
C TRP A 21 43.45 -3.79 -16.88
N ASP A 22 42.69 -4.87 -16.75
CA ASP A 22 42.07 -5.61 -17.85
C ASP A 22 40.56 -5.58 -17.63
N PHE A 23 39.82 -4.95 -18.52
CA PHE A 23 38.38 -4.77 -18.34
C PHE A 23 37.57 -6.01 -18.71
N GLY A 24 38.20 -7.05 -19.28
CA GLY A 24 37.54 -8.29 -19.67
C GLY A 24 36.78 -8.21 -20.99
N ASP A 25 36.83 -7.07 -21.68
CA ASP A 25 36.37 -6.86 -23.06
C ASP A 25 37.53 -6.83 -24.08
N GLY A 26 38.75 -7.13 -23.61
CA GLY A 26 39.97 -7.10 -24.40
C GLY A 26 40.75 -5.78 -24.34
N GLN A 27 40.19 -4.73 -23.71
CA GLN A 27 40.88 -3.47 -23.49
C GLN A 27 41.64 -3.47 -22.16
N GLN A 28 42.79 -2.80 -22.14
CA GLN A 28 43.65 -2.67 -20.97
C GLN A 28 44.09 -1.22 -20.76
N PHE A 29 44.34 -0.87 -19.50
CA PHE A 29 44.80 0.46 -19.12
C PHE A 29 45.87 0.36 -18.02
N GLN A 30 46.85 1.29 -18.03
CA GLN A 30 47.83 1.40 -16.95
C GLN A 30 47.66 2.72 -16.21
N GLY A 31 47.54 2.62 -14.88
CA GLY A 31 47.32 3.77 -14.02
C GLY A 31 46.61 3.39 -12.73
N ILE A 32 46.74 4.27 -11.73
CA ILE A 32 46.05 4.12 -10.44
C ILE A 32 44.54 4.24 -10.65
N ASP A 33 44.11 5.23 -11.46
CA ASP A 33 42.71 5.43 -11.85
C ASP A 33 42.53 5.11 -13.33
N ALA A 34 41.39 4.52 -13.69
CA ALA A 34 41.04 4.23 -15.07
C ALA A 34 39.57 4.56 -15.37
N SER A 35 39.31 5.07 -16.58
CA SER A 35 37.95 5.33 -17.08
C SER A 35 37.71 4.43 -18.27
N HIS A 36 36.63 3.64 -18.25
CA HIS A 36 36.33 2.68 -19.31
C HIS A 36 34.87 2.73 -19.77
N ILE A 37 34.66 2.57 -21.07
CA ILE A 37 33.33 2.50 -21.68
C ILE A 37 33.17 1.13 -22.33
N TYR A 38 32.27 0.32 -21.78
CA TYR A 38 31.82 -0.91 -22.40
C TYR A 38 30.78 -0.57 -23.48
N ASN A 39 31.06 -0.95 -24.73
CA ASN A 39 30.18 -0.65 -25.86
C ASN A 39 29.07 -1.69 -26.03
N ASP A 40 29.34 -2.93 -25.64
CA ASP A 40 28.41 -4.04 -25.77
C ASP A 40 27.81 -4.41 -24.41
N ALA A 41 26.56 -4.90 -24.44
CA ALA A 41 25.94 -5.48 -23.26
C ALA A 41 26.60 -6.83 -22.96
N GLY A 42 26.87 -7.08 -21.69
CA GLY A 42 27.60 -8.28 -21.27
C GLY A 42 27.99 -8.25 -19.81
N THR A 43 28.49 -9.40 -19.33
CA THR A 43 29.12 -9.48 -18.02
C THR A 43 30.63 -9.54 -18.22
N TYR A 44 31.30 -8.51 -17.74
CA TYR A 44 32.74 -8.34 -17.86
C TYR A 44 33.40 -8.55 -16.51
N LYS A 45 34.54 -9.25 -16.49
CA LYS A 45 35.33 -9.43 -15.28
C LYS A 45 36.53 -8.48 -15.34
N ALA A 46 36.32 -7.27 -14.82
CA ALA A 46 37.38 -6.29 -14.68
C ALA A 46 38.40 -6.79 -13.66
N LYS A 47 39.68 -6.79 -14.02
CA LYS A 47 40.78 -7.35 -13.26
C LYS A 47 41.87 -6.32 -13.07
N LEU A 48 42.19 -6.04 -11.82
CA LEU A 48 43.34 -5.25 -11.43
C LEU A 48 44.52 -6.18 -11.20
N THR A 49 45.67 -5.85 -11.78
CA THR A 49 46.96 -6.49 -11.51
C THR A 49 47.94 -5.42 -11.05
N ILE A 50 48.46 -5.56 -9.83
CA ILE A 50 49.49 -4.68 -9.27
C ILE A 50 50.78 -5.47 -9.15
N SER A 51 51.89 -4.91 -9.63
CA SER A 51 53.22 -5.52 -9.54
C SER A 51 54.23 -4.55 -8.97
N ASP A 52 55.10 -5.03 -8.08
CA ASP A 52 56.26 -4.29 -7.55
C ASP A 52 57.57 -4.68 -8.26
N GLY A 53 57.49 -5.48 -9.34
CA GLY A 53 58.62 -6.02 -10.09
C GLY A 53 59.08 -7.41 -9.64
N GLU A 54 58.68 -7.88 -8.44
CA GLU A 54 59.02 -9.21 -7.91
C GLU A 54 57.77 -10.03 -7.58
N THR A 55 56.74 -9.35 -7.07
CA THR A 55 55.47 -9.90 -6.62
C THR A 55 54.33 -9.29 -7.41
N THR A 56 53.27 -10.06 -7.60
CA THR A 56 52.09 -9.61 -8.34
C THR A 56 50.84 -10.00 -7.58
N VAL A 57 49.99 -9.02 -7.28
CA VAL A 57 48.68 -9.21 -6.65
C VAL A 57 47.60 -8.91 -7.67
N LYS A 58 46.49 -9.65 -7.59
CA LYS A 58 45.37 -9.54 -8.52
C LYS A 58 44.08 -9.46 -7.74
N ASP A 59 43.20 -8.56 -8.14
CA ASP A 59 41.82 -8.50 -7.68
C ASP A 59 40.87 -8.43 -8.88
N SER A 60 39.60 -8.76 -8.69
CA SER A 60 38.62 -8.75 -9.78
C SER A 60 37.23 -8.34 -9.33
N LEU A 61 36.59 -7.50 -10.13
CA LEU A 61 35.21 -7.06 -9.98
C LEU A 61 34.39 -7.52 -11.19
N VAL A 62 33.15 -7.91 -10.97
CA VAL A 62 32.20 -8.22 -12.05
C VAL A 62 31.41 -6.96 -12.39
N VAL A 63 31.45 -6.56 -13.66
CA VAL A 63 30.69 -5.43 -14.20
C VAL A 63 29.63 -5.96 -15.15
N SER A 64 28.37 -5.68 -14.86
CA SER A 64 27.24 -6.03 -15.75
C SER A 64 26.79 -4.80 -16.53
N VAL A 65 26.88 -4.89 -17.85
CA VAL A 65 26.48 -3.86 -18.79
C VAL A 65 25.22 -4.34 -19.48
N ALA A 66 24.16 -3.55 -19.45
CA ALA A 66 22.92 -3.85 -20.12
C ALA A 66 22.65 -2.82 -21.21
N LYS A 67 21.95 -3.26 -22.25
CA LYS A 67 21.52 -2.40 -23.34
C LYS A 67 20.32 -1.55 -22.91
N ASP A 68 19.40 -2.18 -22.20
CA ASP A 68 18.13 -1.59 -21.80
C ASP A 68 17.94 -1.72 -20.29
N VAL A 69 17.20 -0.77 -19.70
CA VAL A 69 16.87 -0.75 -18.28
C VAL A 69 15.36 -0.89 -18.12
N VAL A 70 14.93 -1.80 -17.26
CA VAL A 70 13.54 -1.96 -16.83
C VAL A 70 13.47 -1.74 -15.34
N LEU A 71 12.57 -0.86 -14.93
CA LEU A 71 12.26 -0.70 -13.52
C LEU A 71 11.13 -1.66 -13.14
N LEU A 72 11.32 -2.46 -12.10
CA LEU A 72 10.31 -3.38 -11.57
C LEU A 72 9.92 -2.96 -10.16
N ILE A 73 8.71 -2.44 -10.02
CA ILE A 73 8.10 -2.04 -8.75
C ILE A 73 7.31 -3.22 -8.22
N VAL A 74 7.69 -3.70 -7.04
CA VAL A 74 7.02 -4.82 -6.37
C VAL A 74 6.85 -4.53 -4.89
N ASP A 75 5.79 -5.07 -4.31
CA ASP A 75 5.57 -5.05 -2.86
C ASP A 75 5.93 -6.42 -2.23
N ASP A 76 5.50 -6.63 -1.00
CA ASP A 76 5.78 -7.85 -0.25
C ASP A 76 4.98 -9.08 -0.74
N SER A 77 3.98 -8.88 -1.60
CA SER A 77 3.22 -10.00 -2.19
C SER A 77 4.08 -10.85 -3.13
N VAL A 78 5.10 -10.24 -3.75
CA VAL A 78 5.98 -10.91 -4.71
C VAL A 78 7.22 -11.46 -4.00
N SER A 79 7.35 -12.79 -4.01
CA SER A 79 8.49 -13.48 -3.39
C SER A 79 9.84 -13.00 -3.95
N ARG A 80 10.88 -13.00 -3.09
CA ARG A 80 12.24 -12.62 -3.52
C ARG A 80 12.83 -13.59 -4.54
N ASP A 81 12.44 -14.85 -4.50
CA ASP A 81 12.92 -15.87 -5.42
C ASP A 81 12.32 -15.68 -6.81
N THR A 82 11.03 -15.30 -6.88
CA THR A 82 10.37 -14.93 -8.14
C THR A 82 11.04 -13.72 -8.78
N VAL A 83 11.35 -12.68 -8.00
CA VAL A 83 12.10 -11.54 -8.52
C VAL A 83 13.51 -11.93 -8.97
N ARG A 84 14.19 -12.82 -8.24
CA ARG A 84 15.51 -13.33 -8.65
C ARG A 84 15.43 -14.08 -9.99
N TYR A 85 14.38 -14.86 -10.22
CA TYR A 85 14.14 -15.51 -11.51
C TYR A 85 14.09 -14.49 -12.64
N TYR A 86 13.25 -13.46 -12.54
CA TYR A 86 13.13 -12.45 -13.59
C TYR A 86 14.38 -11.59 -13.75
N LYS A 87 15.11 -11.32 -12.67
CA LYS A 87 16.40 -10.63 -12.74
C LYS A 87 17.43 -11.45 -13.55
N ASN A 88 17.49 -12.75 -13.32
CA ASN A 88 18.36 -13.65 -14.08
C ASN A 88 17.91 -13.78 -15.53
N TYR A 89 16.61 -13.81 -15.79
CA TYR A 89 16.05 -13.82 -17.14
C TYR A 89 16.42 -12.54 -17.90
N ALA A 90 16.20 -11.37 -17.29
CA ALA A 90 16.56 -10.06 -17.85
C ALA A 90 18.05 -9.98 -18.22
N GLN A 91 18.92 -10.46 -17.33
CA GLN A 91 20.37 -10.49 -17.59
C GLN A 91 20.73 -11.33 -18.81
N ARG A 92 20.01 -12.43 -19.07
CA ARG A 92 20.24 -13.27 -20.26
C ARG A 92 19.78 -12.60 -21.55
N THR A 93 18.77 -11.73 -21.47
CA THR A 93 18.26 -10.98 -22.62
C THR A 93 18.97 -9.65 -22.83
N GLY A 94 19.97 -9.31 -22.01
CA GLY A 94 20.73 -8.06 -22.10
C GLY A 94 20.04 -6.86 -21.44
N THR A 95 19.04 -7.09 -20.59
CA THR A 95 18.24 -6.09 -19.88
C THR A 95 18.66 -6.02 -18.41
N LEU A 96 18.87 -4.81 -17.88
CA LEU A 96 19.06 -4.59 -16.45
C LEU A 96 17.69 -4.39 -15.79
N LEU A 97 17.30 -5.37 -14.96
CA LEU A 97 16.10 -5.27 -14.14
C LEU A 97 16.44 -4.64 -12.79
N VAL A 98 16.08 -3.36 -12.63
CA VAL A 98 16.22 -2.61 -11.38
C VAL A 98 14.96 -2.77 -10.56
N THR A 99 15.07 -3.35 -9.37
CA THR A 99 13.90 -3.67 -8.54
C THR A 99 13.69 -2.65 -7.44
N VAL A 100 12.52 -2.04 -7.40
CA VAL A 100 12.08 -1.12 -6.34
C VAL A 100 11.13 -1.87 -5.41
N ARG A 101 11.50 -1.91 -4.13
CA ARG A 101 10.77 -2.61 -3.07
C ARG A 101 10.61 -1.70 -1.86
N PRO A 102 9.55 -1.85 -1.06
CA PRO A 102 9.41 -1.08 0.16
C PRO A 102 10.58 -1.41 1.12
N LYS A 103 11.22 -0.38 1.66
CA LYS A 103 12.33 -0.54 2.62
C LYS A 103 11.89 -1.22 3.91
N ARG A 104 10.62 -1.08 4.28
CA ARG A 104 9.99 -1.66 5.46
C ARG A 104 8.71 -2.37 5.06
N SER A 105 8.57 -3.61 5.51
CA SER A 105 7.33 -4.35 5.34
C SER A 105 6.24 -3.76 6.24
N SER A 106 5.06 -3.59 5.67
CA SER A 106 3.89 -3.04 6.36
C SER A 106 2.63 -3.66 5.78
N ASN A 107 1.64 -3.92 6.64
CA ASN A 107 0.31 -4.36 6.22
C ASN A 107 -0.61 -3.18 5.87
N LEU A 108 -0.10 -1.95 5.92
CA LEU A 108 -0.85 -0.73 5.64
C LEU A 108 -0.48 -0.23 4.23
N ASP A 109 -1.42 -0.39 3.29
CA ASP A 109 -1.26 -0.07 1.88
C ASP A 109 -0.69 1.35 1.65
N TYR A 110 -1.20 2.35 2.38
CA TYR A 110 -0.70 3.74 2.33
C TYR A 110 0.80 3.84 2.66
N LEU A 111 1.25 3.18 3.73
CA LEU A 111 2.65 3.21 4.12
C LEU A 111 3.52 2.50 3.09
N VAL A 112 3.04 1.40 2.52
CA VAL A 112 3.77 0.68 1.45
C VAL A 112 3.91 1.60 0.22
N SER A 113 2.82 2.24 -0.20
CA SER A 113 2.81 3.20 -1.31
C SER A 113 3.78 4.37 -1.08
N GLN A 114 3.80 4.95 0.13
CA GLN A 114 4.70 6.04 0.48
C GLN A 114 6.18 5.59 0.47
N ASN A 115 6.49 4.45 1.11
CA ASN A 115 7.84 3.90 1.10
C ASN A 115 8.30 3.60 -0.33
N LEU A 116 7.42 3.05 -1.18
CA LEU A 116 7.72 2.81 -2.58
C LEU A 116 7.98 4.11 -3.34
N ALA A 117 7.18 5.16 -3.13
CA ALA A 117 7.40 6.47 -3.74
C ALA A 117 8.78 7.05 -3.37
N GLU A 118 9.17 6.97 -2.09
CA GLU A 118 10.51 7.39 -1.63
C GLU A 118 11.63 6.58 -2.29
N GLN A 119 11.47 5.25 -2.40
CA GLN A 119 12.45 4.38 -3.07
C GLN A 119 12.51 4.64 -4.58
N LEU A 120 11.39 4.98 -5.22
CA LEU A 120 11.34 5.36 -6.63
C LEU A 120 12.15 6.64 -6.88
N ILE A 121 11.99 7.66 -6.03
CA ILE A 121 12.75 8.91 -6.13
C ILE A 121 14.24 8.66 -5.91
N ALA A 122 14.59 7.84 -4.92
CA ALA A 122 15.98 7.44 -4.67
C ALA A 122 16.61 6.67 -5.84
N THR A 123 15.79 6.00 -6.66
CA THR A 123 16.20 5.25 -7.86
C THR A 123 16.10 6.12 -9.13
N GLY A 124 16.09 7.45 -8.99
CA GLY A 124 15.81 8.37 -10.09
C GLY A 124 16.78 8.32 -11.27
N ASP A 125 18.06 8.00 -11.04
CA ASP A 125 19.04 7.84 -12.12
C ASP A 125 18.69 6.65 -13.02
N ASP A 126 18.37 5.49 -12.42
CA ASP A 126 17.94 4.31 -13.16
C ASP A 126 16.58 4.53 -13.83
N LEU A 127 15.65 5.23 -13.15
CA LEU A 127 14.36 5.63 -13.72
C LEU A 127 14.55 6.46 -14.99
N SER A 128 15.50 7.40 -14.99
CA SER A 128 15.76 8.26 -16.14
C SER A 128 16.14 7.46 -17.39
N GLN A 129 16.91 6.37 -17.20
CA GLN A 129 17.34 5.46 -18.27
C GLN A 129 16.26 4.43 -18.66
N ALA A 130 15.38 4.07 -17.73
CA ALA A 130 14.34 3.07 -17.98
C ALA A 130 13.28 3.59 -18.96
N GLN A 131 13.05 2.86 -20.05
CA GLN A 131 11.93 3.12 -20.98
C GLN A 131 10.62 2.50 -20.50
N VAL A 132 10.72 1.38 -19.76
CA VAL A 132 9.59 0.60 -19.30
C VAL A 132 9.63 0.46 -17.78
N ILE A 133 8.49 0.73 -17.15
CA ILE A 133 8.28 0.60 -15.71
C ILE A 133 7.21 -0.44 -15.49
N VAL A 134 7.57 -1.55 -14.88
CA VAL A 134 6.68 -2.65 -14.57
C VAL A 134 6.20 -2.52 -13.13
N VAL A 135 4.90 -2.55 -12.94
CA VAL A 135 4.22 -2.44 -11.64
C VAL A 135 3.54 -3.76 -11.33
N TRP A 136 4.16 -4.52 -10.44
CA TRP A 136 3.66 -5.80 -9.96
C TRP A 136 3.50 -5.75 -8.44
N THR A 137 2.41 -5.12 -8.00
CA THR A 137 2.02 -4.99 -6.60
C THR A 137 0.62 -5.56 -6.41
N GLU A 138 0.20 -5.77 -5.17
CA GLU A 138 -1.23 -5.96 -4.87
C GLU A 138 -2.00 -4.65 -5.06
N LYS A 139 -3.29 -4.79 -5.39
CA LYS A 139 -4.24 -3.68 -5.53
C LYS A 139 -3.71 -2.56 -6.43
N ASN A 140 -3.82 -1.30 -5.96
CA ASN A 140 -3.34 -0.10 -6.64
C ASN A 140 -2.08 0.49 -5.99
N ILE A 141 -1.42 -0.24 -5.09
CA ILE A 141 -0.29 0.28 -4.30
C ILE A 141 0.80 0.88 -5.20
N GLY A 142 1.21 0.16 -6.25
CA GLY A 142 2.26 0.63 -7.15
C GLY A 142 1.84 1.81 -8.04
N LEU A 143 0.58 1.87 -8.47
CA LEU A 143 0.07 3.02 -9.24
C LEU A 143 -0.03 4.27 -8.36
N ASN A 144 -0.45 4.09 -7.10
CA ASN A 144 -0.47 5.16 -6.10
C ASN A 144 0.96 5.65 -5.79
N ALA A 145 1.92 4.73 -5.67
CA ALA A 145 3.32 5.07 -5.44
C ALA A 145 3.91 5.88 -6.59
N LEU A 146 3.55 5.57 -7.84
CA LEU A 146 3.96 6.34 -9.02
C LEU A 146 3.37 7.75 -9.03
N ALA A 147 2.07 7.87 -8.77
CA ALA A 147 1.40 9.17 -8.68
C ALA A 147 1.99 10.02 -7.54
N GLU A 148 2.26 9.42 -6.38
CA GLU A 148 2.90 10.09 -5.24
C GLU A 148 4.34 10.50 -5.56
N ALA A 149 5.13 9.64 -6.20
CA ALA A 149 6.49 9.96 -6.61
C ALA A 149 6.53 11.11 -7.63
N ALA A 150 5.62 11.12 -8.61
CA ALA A 150 5.47 12.21 -9.56
C ALA A 150 5.11 13.53 -8.86
N ARG A 151 4.21 13.48 -7.87
CA ARG A 151 3.84 14.65 -7.06
C ARG A 151 5.01 15.18 -6.24
N ILE A 152 5.73 14.32 -5.50
CA ILE A 152 6.88 14.74 -4.70
C ILE A 152 7.95 15.36 -5.60
N ALA A 153 8.21 14.76 -6.77
CA ALA A 153 9.12 15.33 -7.76
C ALA A 153 8.68 16.70 -8.26
N SER A 154 7.38 16.90 -8.51
CA SER A 154 6.84 18.20 -8.93
C SER A 154 6.90 19.29 -7.86
N SER A 155 6.96 18.92 -6.57
CA SER A 155 7.06 19.87 -5.46
C SER A 155 8.46 20.49 -5.27
N GLY A 156 9.47 20.03 -6.01
CA GLY A 156 10.80 20.62 -6.02
C GLY A 156 11.60 20.43 -4.73
N ASP A 157 11.30 19.38 -3.96
CA ASP A 157 11.94 19.14 -2.67
C ASP A 157 13.43 18.78 -2.81
N ALA A 158 14.25 19.24 -1.87
CA ALA A 158 15.71 19.10 -1.89
C ALA A 158 16.14 17.62 -1.74
N GLY A 159 16.34 16.94 -2.86
CA GLY A 159 16.62 15.51 -2.93
C GLY A 159 16.02 14.82 -4.16
N THR A 160 15.19 15.52 -4.93
CA THR A 160 14.67 15.06 -6.22
C THR A 160 15.74 15.19 -7.31
N PRO A 161 16.07 14.12 -8.05
CA PRO A 161 17.01 14.21 -9.16
C PRO A 161 16.47 15.15 -10.23
N THR A 162 17.34 15.98 -10.82
CA THR A 162 16.98 17.03 -11.79
C THR A 162 16.31 16.50 -13.08
N ASN A 163 16.43 15.20 -13.34
CA ASN A 163 15.88 14.52 -14.52
C ASN A 163 14.77 13.51 -14.19
N PHE A 164 14.14 13.63 -13.01
CA PHE A 164 13.05 12.73 -12.62
C PHE A 164 11.78 13.04 -13.43
N SER A 165 11.48 12.21 -14.43
CA SER A 165 10.30 12.33 -15.27
C SER A 165 9.81 10.96 -15.73
N PHE A 166 8.49 10.82 -15.84
CA PHE A 166 7.84 9.65 -16.41
C PHE A 166 7.46 9.83 -17.88
N ASN A 167 7.75 11.01 -18.45
CA ASN A 167 7.43 11.33 -19.83
C ASN A 167 8.13 10.36 -20.78
N GLN A 168 7.44 9.98 -21.86
CA GLN A 168 7.93 9.04 -22.88
C GLN A 168 8.20 7.61 -22.37
N LYS A 169 7.81 7.27 -21.14
CA LYS A 169 7.94 5.91 -20.59
C LYS A 169 6.64 5.12 -20.76
N ALA A 170 6.74 3.81 -20.88
CA ALA A 170 5.61 2.89 -20.78
C ALA A 170 5.49 2.35 -19.36
N ILE A 171 4.30 2.44 -18.76
CA ILE A 171 4.03 1.84 -17.44
C ILE A 171 3.21 0.58 -17.66
N VAL A 172 3.72 -0.58 -17.26
CA VAL A 172 3.04 -1.86 -17.39
C VAL A 172 2.56 -2.31 -16.02
N ARG A 173 1.25 -2.28 -15.78
CA ARG A 173 0.63 -2.88 -14.60
C ARG A 173 0.36 -4.35 -14.86
N VAL A 174 0.94 -5.19 -14.01
CA VAL A 174 0.87 -6.65 -14.10
C VAL A 174 0.08 -7.24 -12.95
N ASP A 175 -1.00 -7.93 -13.26
CA ASP A 175 -1.90 -8.53 -12.27
C ASP A 175 -2.14 -10.03 -12.58
N ASP A 176 -2.71 -10.78 -11.64
CA ASP A 176 -3.06 -12.19 -11.86
C ASP A 176 -4.24 -12.35 -12.84
N LYS A 177 -5.07 -11.30 -12.96
CA LYS A 177 -6.24 -11.26 -13.86
C LYS A 177 -6.19 -10.04 -14.77
N LEU A 178 -6.71 -10.18 -15.98
CA LEU A 178 -6.83 -9.06 -16.90
C LEU A 178 -7.66 -7.93 -16.29
N ALA A 179 -7.24 -6.69 -16.56
CA ALA A 179 -7.78 -5.51 -15.92
C ALA A 179 -9.30 -5.34 -16.11
N SER A 180 -9.99 -5.15 -15.00
CA SER A 180 -11.39 -4.76 -14.97
C SER A 180 -11.58 -3.33 -15.52
N ALA A 181 -12.81 -3.00 -15.91
CA ALA A 181 -13.16 -1.62 -16.29
C ALA A 181 -12.86 -0.60 -15.18
N ALA A 182 -12.92 -1.04 -13.92
CA ALA A 182 -12.61 -0.21 -12.77
C ALA A 182 -11.10 0.07 -12.64
N LEU A 183 -10.25 -0.94 -12.78
CA LEU A 183 -8.78 -0.76 -12.79
C LEU A 183 -8.33 0.17 -13.92
N ALA A 184 -8.97 0.08 -15.09
CA ALA A 184 -8.69 0.99 -16.20
C ALA A 184 -8.99 2.47 -15.87
N ARG A 185 -10.04 2.74 -15.08
CA ARG A 185 -10.34 4.11 -14.63
C ARG A 185 -9.33 4.63 -13.63
N LEU A 186 -8.87 3.78 -12.71
CA LEU A 186 -7.84 4.15 -11.74
C LEU A 186 -6.50 4.39 -12.42
N ALA A 187 -6.13 3.53 -13.37
CA ALA A 187 -4.97 3.75 -14.21
C ALA A 187 -5.06 5.06 -15.00
N GLN A 188 -6.25 5.46 -15.48
CA GLN A 188 -6.43 6.75 -16.15
C GLN A 188 -6.11 7.93 -15.22
N THR A 189 -6.52 7.89 -13.95
CA THR A 189 -6.14 8.91 -12.97
C THR A 189 -4.63 8.99 -12.78
N THR A 190 -3.96 7.84 -12.65
CA THR A 190 -2.50 7.81 -12.56
C THR A 190 -1.87 8.35 -13.85
N PHE A 191 -2.42 8.03 -15.02
CA PHE A 191 -1.98 8.55 -16.30
C PHE A 191 -2.05 10.07 -16.34
N ASP A 192 -3.15 10.66 -15.87
CA ASP A 192 -3.34 12.12 -15.84
C ASP A 192 -2.36 12.82 -14.88
N THR A 193 -1.92 12.14 -13.82
CA THR A 193 -0.96 12.68 -12.84
C THR A 193 0.50 12.52 -13.28
N VAL A 194 0.82 11.38 -13.90
CA VAL A 194 2.19 10.95 -14.21
C VAL A 194 2.60 11.31 -15.64
N GLU A 195 1.61 11.45 -16.53
CA GLU A 195 1.76 11.73 -17.97
C GLU A 195 2.75 10.81 -18.74
N PRO A 196 2.70 9.47 -18.57
CA PRO A 196 3.54 8.56 -19.36
C PRO A 196 3.11 8.53 -20.83
N ASN A 197 3.83 7.78 -21.68
CA ASN A 197 3.37 7.56 -23.07
C ASN A 197 2.04 6.79 -23.09
N TYR A 198 1.98 5.71 -22.31
CA TYR A 198 0.76 4.96 -22.03
C TYR A 198 0.95 4.09 -20.77
N ILE A 199 -0.16 3.68 -20.17
CA ILE A 199 -0.23 2.62 -19.17
C ILE A 199 -0.84 1.37 -19.80
N LEU A 200 -0.13 0.25 -19.72
CA LEU A 200 -0.52 -1.04 -20.24
C LEU A 200 -0.95 -1.93 -19.08
N LEU A 201 -2.17 -2.46 -19.13
CA LEU A 201 -2.68 -3.37 -18.11
C LEU A 201 -2.69 -4.79 -18.69
N THR A 202 -2.00 -5.71 -18.04
CA THR A 202 -1.83 -7.08 -18.53
C THR A 202 -1.57 -8.07 -17.39
N THR A 203 -1.37 -9.34 -17.73
CA THR A 203 -1.16 -10.43 -16.78
C THR A 203 0.30 -10.76 -16.57
N VAL A 204 0.64 -11.51 -15.51
CA VAL A 204 2.02 -11.94 -15.18
C VAL A 204 2.74 -12.65 -16.34
N SER A 205 2.01 -13.32 -17.23
CA SER A 205 2.55 -13.92 -18.45
C SER A 205 3.26 -12.92 -19.38
N ALA A 206 2.91 -11.63 -19.30
CA ALA A 206 3.53 -10.57 -20.09
C ALA A 206 4.94 -10.19 -19.62
N LEU A 207 5.36 -10.58 -18.41
CA LEU A 207 6.62 -10.09 -17.85
C LEU A 207 7.84 -10.53 -18.68
N GLU A 208 7.86 -11.78 -19.15
CA GLU A 208 8.97 -12.31 -19.95
C GLU A 208 9.15 -11.59 -21.29
N PRO A 209 8.11 -11.42 -22.14
CA PRO A 209 8.28 -10.67 -23.39
C PRO A 209 8.61 -9.20 -23.16
N ILE A 210 8.05 -8.58 -22.12
CA ILE A 210 8.31 -7.17 -21.78
C ILE A 210 9.76 -6.95 -21.36
N VAL A 211 10.30 -7.85 -20.52
CA VAL A 211 11.69 -7.76 -20.05
C VAL A 211 12.68 -8.10 -21.16
N ALA A 212 12.31 -8.98 -22.09
CA ALA A 212 13.14 -9.35 -23.23
C ALA A 212 13.30 -8.20 -24.24
N GLN A 213 12.26 -7.40 -24.45
CA GLN A 213 12.25 -6.28 -25.40
C GLN A 213 11.58 -5.05 -24.78
N PRO A 214 12.26 -4.35 -23.86
CA PRO A 214 11.68 -3.24 -23.12
C PRO A 214 11.71 -1.94 -23.93
N ASN A 215 10.93 -1.89 -25.00
CA ASN A 215 10.83 -0.73 -25.89
C ASN A 215 9.37 -0.29 -26.03
N VAL A 216 9.15 0.99 -25.74
CA VAL A 216 7.84 1.66 -25.71
C VAL A 216 7.03 1.46 -26.99
N ASP A 217 7.67 1.42 -28.15
CA ASP A 217 6.96 1.39 -29.43
C ASP A 217 6.54 -0.01 -29.87
N ILE A 218 7.24 -1.06 -29.41
CA ILE A 218 7.05 -2.46 -29.87
C ILE A 218 6.47 -3.39 -28.80
N LEU A 219 6.26 -2.89 -27.58
CA LEU A 219 5.70 -3.66 -26.46
C LEU A 219 4.40 -4.36 -26.82
N THR A 220 3.49 -3.68 -27.51
CA THR A 220 2.19 -4.27 -27.90
C THR A 220 2.36 -5.39 -28.92
N ASP A 221 3.34 -5.27 -29.82
CA ASP A 221 3.60 -6.29 -30.84
C ASP A 221 4.15 -7.56 -30.19
N ALA A 222 5.08 -7.41 -29.25
CA ALA A 222 5.59 -8.53 -28.44
C ALA A 222 4.47 -9.25 -27.69
N LEU A 223 3.49 -8.54 -27.12
CA LEU A 223 2.35 -9.17 -26.45
C LEU A 223 1.40 -9.88 -27.41
N ASN A 224 1.16 -9.30 -28.60
CA ASN A 224 0.33 -9.91 -29.63
C ASN A 224 0.96 -11.20 -30.18
N GLU A 225 2.27 -11.22 -30.39
CA GLU A 225 3.01 -12.43 -30.84
C GLU A 225 2.86 -13.60 -29.87
N HIS A 226 2.80 -13.31 -28.58
CA HIS A 226 2.60 -14.30 -27.53
C HIS A 226 1.13 -14.55 -27.17
N ASN A 227 0.18 -13.94 -27.91
CA ASN A 227 -1.27 -14.02 -27.67
C ASN A 227 -1.65 -13.69 -26.21
N ILE A 228 -1.05 -12.64 -25.67
CA ILE A 228 -1.26 -12.17 -24.31
C ILE A 228 -2.26 -11.02 -24.33
N ASP A 229 -3.35 -11.16 -23.58
CA ASP A 229 -4.35 -10.12 -23.46
C ASP A 229 -3.79 -8.88 -22.74
N TYR A 230 -4.12 -7.71 -23.26
CA TYR A 230 -3.76 -6.44 -22.64
C TYR A 230 -4.82 -5.37 -22.88
N LYS A 231 -4.79 -4.34 -22.03
CA LYS A 231 -5.60 -3.13 -22.19
C LYS A 231 -4.68 -1.90 -22.16
N LEU A 232 -4.78 -1.07 -23.19
CA LEU A 232 -3.99 0.17 -23.30
C LEU A 232 -4.77 1.35 -22.72
N ILE A 233 -4.10 2.13 -21.87
CA ILE A 233 -4.56 3.39 -21.31
C ILE A 233 -3.62 4.50 -21.80
N GLY A 234 -4.13 5.50 -22.47
CA GLY A 234 -3.37 6.63 -23.01
C GLY A 234 -4.22 7.88 -23.09
N ARG A 235 -3.74 8.93 -23.76
CA ARG A 235 -4.45 10.22 -23.86
C ARG A 235 -5.88 10.13 -24.41
N TYR A 236 -6.19 9.07 -25.15
CA TYR A 236 -7.48 8.89 -25.84
C TYR A 236 -8.27 7.64 -25.38
N SER A 237 -7.78 6.87 -24.39
CA SER A 237 -8.26 5.50 -24.16
C SER A 237 -9.62 5.37 -23.47
N GLN A 238 -10.16 6.40 -22.81
CA GLN A 238 -11.57 6.50 -22.44
C GLN A 238 -11.77 7.84 -21.75
N ARG A 239 -12.70 8.65 -22.29
CA ARG A 239 -13.07 10.02 -21.87
C ARG A 239 -12.61 10.33 -20.45
N ALA A 240 -11.53 11.11 -20.34
CA ALA A 240 -11.38 12.04 -19.24
C ALA A 240 -12.76 12.69 -19.05
N LEU A 241 -13.25 12.69 -17.83
CA LEU A 241 -14.54 13.26 -17.50
C LEU A 241 -14.43 14.78 -17.63
N GLU A 242 -14.31 15.31 -18.84
CA GLU A 242 -14.10 16.73 -19.09
C GLU A 242 -15.38 17.53 -18.85
N THR A 243 -16.55 16.87 -18.91
CA THR A 243 -17.84 17.52 -18.71
C THR A 243 -18.53 17.07 -17.43
N LEU A 244 -18.89 18.08 -16.62
CA LEU A 244 -19.70 17.93 -15.41
C LEU A 244 -21.11 17.48 -15.79
N GLY A 245 -21.50 16.30 -15.33
CA GLY A 245 -22.85 15.76 -15.44
C GLY A 245 -23.44 15.41 -14.07
N PRO A 246 -24.78 15.34 -13.92
CA PRO A 246 -25.43 15.08 -12.63
C PRO A 246 -25.09 13.70 -12.05
N LEU A 247 -24.81 12.71 -12.89
CA LEU A 247 -24.43 11.35 -12.50
C LEU A 247 -22.90 11.14 -12.49
N ASN A 248 -22.12 12.21 -12.64
CA ASN A 248 -20.66 12.13 -12.74
C ASN A 248 -19.95 13.16 -11.84
N PHE A 249 -20.73 13.87 -11.02
CA PHE A 249 -20.23 14.94 -10.16
C PHE A 249 -19.17 14.43 -9.17
N LEU A 250 -19.38 13.23 -8.59
CA LEU A 250 -18.44 12.66 -7.63
C LEU A 250 -17.14 12.24 -8.31
N SER A 251 -17.21 11.49 -9.41
CA SER A 251 -16.01 11.10 -10.16
C SER A 251 -15.20 12.31 -10.64
N PHE A 252 -15.87 13.36 -11.14
CA PHE A 252 -15.23 14.63 -11.52
C PHE A 252 -14.53 15.29 -10.32
N SER A 253 -15.22 15.39 -9.19
CA SER A 253 -14.70 16.03 -7.99
C SER A 253 -13.51 15.27 -7.42
N ILE A 254 -13.53 13.95 -7.46
CA ILE A 254 -12.42 13.11 -7.00
C ILE A 254 -11.18 13.33 -7.87
N ASN A 255 -11.35 13.32 -9.19
CA ASN A 255 -10.24 13.57 -10.10
C ASN A 255 -9.65 14.99 -9.87
N TYR A 256 -10.52 15.99 -9.71
CA TYR A 256 -10.10 17.34 -9.33
C TYR A 256 -9.33 17.40 -7.99
N LEU A 257 -9.79 16.69 -6.96
CA LEU A 257 -9.13 16.65 -5.65
C LEU A 257 -7.76 15.96 -5.71
N MET A 258 -7.65 14.84 -6.42
CA MET A 258 -6.38 14.12 -6.58
C MET A 258 -5.35 14.95 -7.33
N ASN A 259 -5.76 15.64 -8.40
CA ASN A 259 -4.90 16.55 -9.16
C ASN A 259 -4.45 17.78 -8.34
N ARG A 260 -5.11 18.06 -7.21
CA ARG A 260 -4.75 19.12 -6.25
C ARG A 260 -4.00 18.60 -5.03
N GLY A 261 -3.61 17.33 -5.02
CA GLY A 261 -2.77 16.73 -3.98
C GLY A 261 -3.53 16.06 -2.83
N VAL A 262 -4.84 15.85 -2.95
CA VAL A 262 -5.56 15.01 -1.98
C VAL A 262 -5.25 13.54 -2.28
N SER A 263 -4.79 12.79 -1.27
CA SER A 263 -4.48 11.37 -1.46
C SER A 263 -5.73 10.55 -1.74
N GLN A 264 -5.59 9.54 -2.59
CA GLN A 264 -6.65 8.58 -2.90
C GLN A 264 -7.22 7.93 -1.64
N ASP A 265 -6.37 7.58 -0.67
CA ASP A 265 -6.80 6.97 0.58
C ASP A 265 -7.67 7.90 1.42
N THR A 266 -7.38 9.21 1.42
CA THR A 266 -8.23 10.20 2.09
C THR A 266 -9.62 10.23 1.46
N ILE A 267 -9.68 10.21 0.13
CA ILE A 267 -10.94 10.17 -0.62
C ILE A 267 -11.70 8.87 -0.31
N PHE A 268 -11.01 7.73 -0.33
CA PHE A 268 -11.58 6.44 0.02
C PHE A 268 -12.20 6.46 1.43
N LEU A 269 -11.46 6.97 2.42
CA LEU A 269 -11.91 7.10 3.82
C LEU A 269 -13.14 8.01 3.98
N LEU A 270 -13.31 9.00 3.11
CA LEU A 270 -14.52 9.84 3.08
C LEU A 270 -15.71 9.10 2.47
N LEU A 271 -15.50 8.36 1.37
CA LEU A 271 -16.55 7.65 0.65
C LEU A 271 -17.05 6.39 1.36
N ILE A 272 -16.19 5.72 2.12
CA ILE A 272 -16.54 4.54 2.90
C ILE A 272 -17.49 4.86 4.07
N LEU A 273 -17.41 6.05 4.66
CA LEU A 273 -18.15 6.35 5.89
C LEU A 273 -19.68 6.15 5.76
N PRO A 274 -20.36 6.66 4.71
CA PRO A 274 -21.78 6.35 4.46
C PRO A 274 -22.06 4.87 4.17
N VAL A 275 -21.13 4.18 3.50
CA VAL A 275 -21.25 2.74 3.22
C VAL A 275 -21.22 1.94 4.52
N VAL A 276 -20.24 2.19 5.38
CA VAL A 276 -20.12 1.53 6.68
C VAL A 276 -21.34 1.83 7.55
N ALA A 277 -21.80 3.08 7.61
CA ALA A 277 -23.01 3.43 8.35
C ALA A 277 -24.24 2.62 7.85
N THR A 278 -24.32 2.37 6.55
CA THR A 278 -25.39 1.55 5.94
C THR A 278 -25.25 0.07 6.31
N ILE A 279 -24.04 -0.49 6.29
CA ILE A 279 -23.78 -1.87 6.73
C ILE A 279 -24.14 -2.04 8.21
N VAL A 280 -23.74 -1.10 9.06
CA VAL A 280 -24.06 -1.06 10.49
C VAL A 280 -25.58 -0.95 10.70
N SER A 281 -26.24 -0.06 9.94
CA SER A 281 -27.70 0.09 9.97
C SER A 281 -28.42 -1.21 9.59
N PHE A 282 -27.97 -1.87 8.51
CA PHE A 282 -28.47 -3.17 8.07
C PHE A 282 -28.31 -4.25 9.16
N GLY A 283 -27.12 -4.37 9.76
CA GLY A 283 -26.87 -5.32 10.85
C GLY A 283 -27.75 -5.09 12.07
N ARG A 284 -28.07 -3.83 12.39
CA ARG A 284 -28.97 -3.52 13.51
C ARG A 284 -30.43 -3.76 13.18
N GLN A 285 -30.88 -3.38 11.99
CA GLN A 285 -32.31 -3.39 11.63
C GLN A 285 -32.78 -4.75 11.12
N ILE A 286 -32.00 -5.42 10.27
CA ILE A 286 -32.36 -6.69 9.65
C ILE A 286 -31.82 -7.86 10.49
N VAL A 287 -30.55 -7.85 10.84
CA VAL A 287 -29.97 -8.96 11.62
C VAL A 287 -30.43 -8.90 13.08
N GLY A 288 -30.46 -7.70 13.67
CA GLY A 288 -30.93 -7.47 15.04
C GLY A 288 -29.81 -7.39 16.07
N VAL A 289 -28.59 -7.07 15.64
CA VAL A 289 -27.41 -6.91 16.51
C VAL A 289 -27.60 -5.69 17.42
N LYS A 290 -27.39 -5.85 18.73
CA LYS A 290 -27.42 -4.72 19.66
C LYS A 290 -26.00 -4.16 19.75
N ALA A 291 -25.78 -2.94 19.29
CA ALA A 291 -24.47 -2.30 19.31
C ALA A 291 -24.58 -0.90 19.93
N PHE A 292 -23.44 -0.27 20.26
CA PHE A 292 -23.37 1.09 20.78
C PHE A 292 -23.76 2.14 19.71
N GLY A 293 -25.04 2.24 19.42
CA GLY A 293 -25.54 3.12 18.37
C GLY A 293 -25.04 2.71 16.98
N ILE A 294 -25.09 3.65 16.04
CA ILE A 294 -24.53 3.47 14.68
C ILE A 294 -23.10 4.02 14.61
N TYR A 295 -22.82 5.08 15.36
CA TYR A 295 -21.58 5.83 15.30
C TYR A 295 -20.36 5.01 15.71
N ILE A 296 -20.42 4.32 16.86
CA ILE A 296 -19.25 3.63 17.41
C ILE A 296 -18.80 2.43 16.55
N PRO A 297 -19.68 1.51 16.12
CA PRO A 297 -19.27 0.46 15.18
C PRO A 297 -18.71 1.02 13.88
N SER A 298 -19.28 2.12 13.37
CA SER A 298 -18.84 2.73 12.11
C SER A 298 -17.45 3.35 12.22
N LEU A 299 -17.22 4.09 13.31
CA LEU A 299 -15.94 4.73 13.58
C LEU A 299 -14.86 3.69 13.93
N MET A 300 -15.24 2.61 14.62
CA MET A 300 -14.36 1.48 14.86
C MET A 300 -13.96 0.78 13.55
N ALA A 301 -14.90 0.56 12.62
CA ALA A 301 -14.59 -0.01 11.32
C ALA A 301 -13.61 0.89 10.54
N LEU A 302 -13.82 2.21 10.56
CA LEU A 302 -12.90 3.18 9.95
C LEU A 302 -11.52 3.13 10.61
N THR A 303 -11.46 3.04 11.94
CA THR A 303 -10.22 2.81 12.68
C THR A 303 -9.51 1.55 12.20
N PHE A 304 -10.22 0.44 11.97
CA PHE A 304 -9.61 -0.78 11.44
C PHE A 304 -9.10 -0.63 10.01
N VAL A 305 -9.77 0.17 9.17
CA VAL A 305 -9.25 0.51 7.84
C VAL A 305 -7.93 1.29 7.94
N ILE A 306 -7.81 2.23 8.87
CA ILE A 306 -6.60 3.06 9.03
C ILE A 306 -5.46 2.30 9.73
N THR A 307 -5.78 1.53 10.78
CA THR A 307 -4.76 0.87 11.64
C THR A 307 -4.46 -0.56 11.25
N GLY A 308 -5.27 -1.14 10.37
CA GLY A 308 -5.31 -2.58 10.13
C GLY A 308 -6.04 -3.31 11.25
N LEU A 309 -6.72 -4.41 10.88
CA LEU A 309 -7.53 -5.19 11.82
C LEU A 309 -6.71 -5.75 13.00
N ASN A 310 -5.50 -6.23 12.74
CA ASN A 310 -4.68 -6.89 13.76
C ASN A 310 -4.30 -5.91 14.89
N TYR A 311 -3.73 -4.76 14.54
CA TYR A 311 -3.36 -3.75 15.54
C TYR A 311 -4.60 -3.13 16.16
N GLY A 312 -5.62 -2.81 15.37
CA GLY A 312 -6.87 -2.26 15.87
C GLY A 312 -7.51 -3.12 16.97
N VAL A 313 -7.60 -4.44 16.76
CA VAL A 313 -8.17 -5.37 17.75
C VAL A 313 -7.27 -5.51 18.99
N ILE A 314 -5.95 -5.58 18.82
CA ILE A 314 -5.01 -5.65 19.96
C ILE A 314 -5.15 -4.41 20.85
N ILE A 315 -5.10 -3.22 20.25
CA ILE A 315 -5.24 -1.94 20.96
C ILE A 315 -6.58 -1.89 21.67
N PHE A 316 -7.66 -2.26 20.97
CA PHE A 316 -8.99 -2.29 21.54
C PHE A 316 -9.09 -3.19 22.78
N VAL A 317 -8.60 -4.42 22.70
CA VAL A 317 -8.63 -5.38 23.83
C VAL A 317 -7.80 -4.87 25.00
N VAL A 318 -6.60 -4.35 24.75
CA VAL A 318 -5.74 -3.77 25.80
C VAL A 318 -6.43 -2.60 26.50
N LEU A 319 -7.07 -1.71 25.75
CA LEU A 319 -7.78 -0.55 26.33
C LEU A 319 -9.01 -0.97 27.13
N LEU A 320 -9.79 -1.95 26.67
CA LEU A 320 -10.91 -2.50 27.43
C LEU A 320 -10.46 -3.13 28.76
N LEU A 321 -9.37 -3.91 28.73
CA LEU A 321 -8.81 -4.52 29.93
C LEU A 321 -8.31 -3.45 30.90
N ALA A 322 -7.55 -2.47 30.41
CA ALA A 322 -7.09 -1.35 31.21
C ALA A 322 -8.24 -0.53 31.81
N ALA A 323 -9.28 -0.23 31.04
CA ALA A 323 -10.47 0.47 31.51
C ALA A 323 -11.21 -0.32 32.61
N THR A 324 -11.33 -1.64 32.44
CA THR A 324 -11.94 -2.52 33.44
C THR A 324 -11.12 -2.57 34.73
N LEU A 325 -9.81 -2.74 34.63
CA LEU A 325 -8.89 -2.74 35.77
C LEU A 325 -8.88 -1.40 36.50
N ALA A 326 -8.84 -0.30 35.75
CA ALA A 326 -8.94 1.06 36.26
C ALA A 326 -10.23 1.25 37.06
N ARG A 327 -11.37 0.83 36.51
CA ARG A 327 -12.66 0.88 37.22
C ARG A 327 -12.62 0.09 38.53
N ILE A 328 -12.07 -1.13 38.52
CA ILE A 328 -11.97 -1.96 39.73
C ILE A 328 -11.12 -1.27 40.80
N ALA A 329 -9.99 -0.66 40.40
CA ALA A 329 -9.13 0.09 41.32
C ALA A 329 -9.85 1.31 41.91
N VAL A 330 -10.50 2.12 41.06
CA VAL A 330 -11.18 3.36 41.48
C VAL A 330 -12.44 3.07 42.30
N ARG A 331 -13.08 1.91 42.13
CA ARG A 331 -14.26 1.51 42.92
C ARG A 331 -13.99 1.53 44.43
N ARG A 332 -12.75 1.28 44.86
CA ARG A 332 -12.36 1.33 46.29
C ARG A 332 -12.39 2.74 46.87
N LEU A 333 -12.36 3.78 46.03
CA LEU A 333 -12.18 5.18 46.43
C LEU A 333 -13.50 5.93 46.70
N HIS A 334 -14.66 5.29 46.54
CA HIS A 334 -15.99 5.88 46.83
C HIS A 334 -16.26 7.27 46.20
N LEU A 335 -15.72 7.51 45.00
CA LEU A 335 -15.83 8.80 44.31
C LEU A 335 -17.18 9.00 43.60
N LEU A 336 -17.55 10.26 43.37
CA LEU A 336 -18.64 10.67 42.48
C LEU A 336 -18.42 10.17 41.04
N TYR A 337 -19.50 10.07 40.25
CA TYR A 337 -19.45 9.53 38.89
C TYR A 337 -18.48 10.28 37.96
N MET A 338 -18.59 11.60 37.86
CA MET A 338 -17.78 12.39 36.92
C MET A 338 -16.27 12.30 37.23
N PRO A 339 -15.80 12.49 38.48
CA PRO A 339 -14.39 12.28 38.82
C PRO A 339 -13.90 10.85 38.61
N ARG A 340 -14.76 9.85 38.88
CA ARG A 340 -14.43 8.43 38.64
C ARG A 340 -14.14 8.17 37.16
N MET A 341 -15.00 8.67 36.27
CA MET A 341 -14.81 8.51 34.83
C MET A 341 -13.54 9.20 34.33
N ALA A 342 -13.24 10.39 34.84
CA ALA A 342 -12.00 11.11 34.51
C ALA A 342 -10.74 10.31 34.91
N ILE A 343 -10.73 9.67 36.09
CA ILE A 343 -9.59 8.84 36.52
C ILE A 343 -9.44 7.60 35.64
N VAL A 344 -10.55 6.94 35.29
CA VAL A 344 -10.51 5.78 34.38
C VAL A 344 -9.94 6.19 33.02
N LEU A 345 -10.38 7.31 32.47
CA LEU A 345 -9.89 7.83 31.18
C LEU A 345 -8.40 8.18 31.24
N THR A 346 -7.95 8.75 32.37
CA THR A 346 -6.53 9.04 32.61
C THR A 346 -5.69 7.77 32.57
N ILE A 347 -6.13 6.70 33.23
CA ILE A 347 -5.43 5.41 33.23
C ILE A 347 -5.39 4.79 31.82
N VAL A 348 -6.49 4.87 31.07
CA VAL A 348 -6.55 4.40 29.67
C VAL A 348 -5.55 5.19 28.79
N SER A 349 -5.46 6.51 28.95
CA SER A 349 -4.49 7.34 28.24
C SER A 349 -3.04 6.96 28.58
N PHE A 350 -2.72 6.76 29.87
CA PHE A 350 -1.40 6.28 30.28
C PHE A 350 -1.07 4.88 29.76
N THR A 351 -2.08 4.02 29.59
CA THR A 351 -1.89 2.69 29.01
C THR A 351 -1.40 2.78 27.57
N ILE A 352 -1.96 3.70 26.78
CA ILE A 352 -1.52 3.97 25.40
C ILE A 352 -0.09 4.50 25.39
N PHE A 353 0.21 5.46 26.26
CA PHE A 353 1.55 6.02 26.39
C PHE A 353 2.58 4.93 26.71
N PHE A 354 2.28 4.05 27.66
CA PHE A 354 3.15 2.92 28.00
C PHE A 354 3.29 1.92 26.85
N MET A 355 2.22 1.68 26.08
CA MET A 355 2.25 0.84 24.89
C MET A 355 3.20 1.41 23.82
N PHE A 356 3.26 2.74 23.63
CA PHE A 356 4.23 3.39 22.75
C PHE A 356 5.68 3.22 23.24
N ILE A 357 5.93 3.32 24.55
CA ILE A 357 7.26 3.08 25.12
C ILE A 357 7.69 1.64 24.83
N ILE A 358 6.83 0.67 25.10
CA ILE A 358 7.08 -0.75 24.82
C ILE A 358 7.35 -0.97 23.32
N ALA A 359 6.51 -0.43 22.45
CA ALA A 359 6.66 -0.60 21.01
C ALA A 359 7.97 -0.03 20.49
N THR A 360 8.38 1.14 21.01
CA THR A 360 9.67 1.75 20.68
C THR A 360 10.83 0.88 21.15
N TYR A 361 10.74 0.32 22.35
CA TYR A 361 11.76 -0.58 22.91
C TYR A 361 11.96 -1.85 22.05
N PHE A 362 10.89 -2.39 21.47
CA PHE A 362 10.95 -3.53 20.55
C PHE A 362 11.25 -3.16 19.09
N ASN A 363 11.57 -1.90 18.78
CA ASN A 363 11.78 -1.38 17.42
C ASN A 363 10.60 -1.68 16.46
N GLN A 364 9.37 -1.74 16.98
CA GLN A 364 8.16 -1.99 16.20
C GLN A 364 7.70 -0.69 15.53
N THR A 365 8.32 -0.33 14.38
CA THR A 365 8.02 0.92 13.69
C THR A 365 6.60 1.02 13.16
N THR A 366 5.96 -0.12 12.85
CA THR A 366 4.56 -0.18 12.37
C THR A 366 3.57 0.31 13.40
N PHE A 367 3.87 0.09 14.69
CA PHE A 367 3.03 0.58 15.78
C PHE A 367 3.22 2.09 15.98
N LEU A 368 4.45 2.60 15.76
CA LEU A 368 4.76 4.03 15.87
C LEU A 368 4.14 4.87 14.74
N SER A 369 3.86 4.26 13.58
CA SER A 369 3.19 4.92 12.46
C SER A 369 1.66 5.01 12.61
N LEU A 370 1.07 4.46 13.67
CA LEU A 370 -0.37 4.53 13.87
C LEU A 370 -0.81 5.97 14.14
N SER A 371 -1.84 6.42 13.42
CA SER A 371 -2.41 7.76 13.60
C SER A 371 -3.08 7.91 14.98
N ILE A 372 -3.05 9.13 15.52
CA ILE A 372 -3.68 9.46 16.81
C ILE A 372 -5.21 9.31 16.75
N PHE A 373 -5.82 9.56 15.59
CA PHE A 373 -7.29 9.52 15.42
C PHE A 373 -7.90 8.16 15.80
N PRO A 374 -7.47 7.02 15.24
CA PRO A 374 -7.84 5.68 15.70
C PRO A 374 -7.81 5.46 17.21
N ILE A 375 -6.76 5.97 17.87
CA ILE A 375 -6.55 5.80 19.30
C ILE A 375 -7.61 6.60 20.06
N LEU A 376 -7.88 7.83 19.66
CA LEU A 376 -8.93 8.66 20.24
C LEU A 376 -10.31 7.99 20.15
N VAL A 377 -10.61 7.35 19.02
CA VAL A 377 -11.84 6.57 18.83
C VAL A 377 -11.93 5.42 19.83
N MET A 378 -10.85 4.66 20.01
CA MET A 378 -10.80 3.54 20.95
C MET A 378 -10.90 3.99 22.41
N ILE A 379 -10.39 5.18 22.74
CA ILE A 379 -10.58 5.83 24.03
C ILE A 379 -12.07 6.15 24.26
N ILE A 380 -12.73 6.80 23.30
CA ILE A 380 -14.18 7.14 23.38
C ILE A 380 -15.02 5.87 23.57
N LEU A 381 -14.67 4.80 22.87
CA LEU A 381 -15.35 3.53 23.05
C LEU A 381 -15.09 2.91 24.44
N SER A 382 -13.87 3.02 24.97
CA SER A 382 -13.57 2.57 26.33
C SER A 382 -14.38 3.34 27.37
N GLU A 383 -14.60 4.63 27.16
CA GLU A 383 -15.51 5.45 27.98
C GLU A 383 -16.95 4.90 27.94
N LYS A 384 -17.48 4.65 26.73
CA LYS A 384 -18.83 4.10 26.53
C LYS A 384 -19.01 2.70 27.09
N PHE A 385 -17.97 1.88 27.00
CA PHE A 385 -17.93 0.58 27.65
C PHE A 385 -18.08 0.72 29.17
N VAL A 386 -17.30 1.61 29.80
CA VAL A 386 -17.34 1.81 31.26
C VAL A 386 -18.67 2.41 31.71
N GLU A 387 -19.27 3.33 30.94
CA GLU A 387 -20.61 3.87 31.17
C GLU A 387 -21.65 2.74 31.25
N VAL A 388 -21.73 1.89 30.22
CA VAL A 388 -22.68 0.77 30.21
C VAL A 388 -22.34 -0.28 31.27
N GLN A 389 -21.07 -0.47 31.60
CA GLN A 389 -20.63 -1.35 32.68
C GLN A 389 -21.13 -0.88 34.04
N ILE A 390 -21.25 0.44 34.24
CA ILE A 390 -21.80 1.03 35.47
C ILE A 390 -23.33 0.95 35.47
N GLU A 391 -23.99 1.25 34.35
CA GLU A 391 -25.46 1.32 34.28
C GLU A 391 -26.15 -0.05 34.21
N GLN A 392 -25.62 -0.96 33.40
CA GLN A 392 -26.26 -2.23 33.03
C GLN A 392 -25.48 -3.46 33.53
N GLY A 393 -24.32 -3.23 34.15
CA GLY A 393 -23.45 -4.27 34.68
C GLY A 393 -22.50 -4.90 33.67
N ASP A 394 -21.54 -5.68 34.18
CA ASP A 394 -20.41 -6.21 33.41
C ASP A 394 -20.85 -7.13 32.26
N ARG A 395 -21.85 -7.99 32.49
CA ARG A 395 -22.36 -8.89 31.45
C ARG A 395 -22.92 -8.13 30.26
N SER A 396 -23.77 -7.12 30.51
CA SER A 396 -24.37 -6.32 29.44
C SER A 396 -23.30 -5.58 28.64
N ALA A 397 -22.35 -4.96 29.33
CA ALA A 397 -21.26 -4.23 28.70
C ALA A 397 -20.37 -5.11 27.82
N ILE A 398 -20.03 -6.33 28.26
CA ILE A 398 -19.23 -7.27 27.46
C ILE A 398 -19.99 -7.70 26.20
N PHE A 399 -21.27 -8.09 26.32
CA PHE A 399 -22.06 -8.51 25.15
C PHE A 399 -22.24 -7.37 24.14
N LEU A 400 -22.59 -6.17 24.61
CA LEU A 400 -22.81 -5.02 23.73
C LEU A 400 -21.52 -4.60 23.01
N THR A 401 -20.39 -4.71 23.69
CA THR A 401 -19.05 -4.46 23.14
C THR A 401 -18.66 -5.50 22.10
N LEU A 402 -18.93 -6.77 22.36
CA LEU A 402 -18.64 -7.85 21.43
C LEU A 402 -19.51 -7.74 20.18
N GLU A 403 -20.79 -7.46 20.32
CA GLU A 403 -21.70 -7.21 19.19
C GLU A 403 -21.26 -5.97 18.36
N THR A 404 -20.81 -4.90 19.02
CA THR A 404 -20.24 -3.71 18.37
C THR A 404 -18.96 -4.05 17.61
N LEU A 405 -18.05 -4.82 18.22
CA LEU A 405 -16.81 -5.27 17.60
C LEU A 405 -17.08 -6.13 16.38
N VAL A 406 -17.96 -7.13 16.49
CA VAL A 406 -18.32 -8.01 15.37
C VAL A 406 -18.86 -7.20 14.20
N LEU A 407 -19.74 -6.23 14.46
CA LEU A 407 -20.31 -5.39 13.41
C LEU A 407 -19.24 -4.50 12.73
N ALA A 408 -18.29 -3.98 13.50
CA ALA A 408 -17.17 -3.22 12.98
C ALA A 408 -16.21 -4.08 12.13
N ILE A 409 -15.90 -5.31 12.58
CA ILE A 409 -15.05 -6.25 11.84
C ILE A 409 -15.72 -6.66 10.53
N VAL A 410 -17.02 -6.99 10.55
CA VAL A 410 -17.76 -7.33 9.33
C VAL A 410 -17.77 -6.14 8.36
N SER A 411 -18.00 -4.92 8.87
CA SER A 411 -17.96 -3.71 8.05
C SER A 411 -16.58 -3.48 7.45
N TYR A 412 -15.51 -3.69 8.23
CA TYR A 412 -14.13 -3.63 7.75
C TYR A 412 -13.89 -4.63 6.62
N LEU A 413 -14.21 -5.92 6.82
CA LEU A 413 -13.98 -6.98 5.84
C LEU A 413 -14.73 -6.75 4.52
N ILE A 414 -15.95 -6.20 4.58
CA ILE A 414 -16.72 -5.90 3.38
C ILE A 414 -16.06 -4.79 2.58
N VAL A 415 -15.57 -3.73 3.25
CA VAL A 415 -15.05 -2.58 2.53
C VAL A 415 -13.60 -2.75 2.09
N THR A 416 -12.79 -3.49 2.84
CA THR A 416 -11.42 -3.82 2.41
C THR A 416 -11.35 -4.95 1.40
N TRP A 417 -12.50 -5.45 0.95
CA TRP A 417 -12.53 -6.39 -0.16
C TRP A 417 -12.09 -5.69 -1.46
N ASP A 418 -11.02 -6.18 -2.06
CA ASP A 418 -10.35 -5.59 -3.24
C ASP A 418 -11.32 -5.16 -4.36
N SER A 419 -12.30 -6.02 -4.69
CA SER A 419 -13.30 -5.70 -5.72
C SER A 419 -14.24 -4.58 -5.30
N PHE A 420 -14.57 -4.46 -4.01
CA PHE A 420 -15.41 -3.39 -3.49
C PHE A 420 -14.66 -2.06 -3.43
N GLU A 421 -13.42 -2.07 -2.95
CA GLU A 421 -12.53 -0.91 -2.93
C GLU A 421 -12.35 -0.33 -4.34
N THR A 422 -12.00 -1.20 -5.29
CA THR A 422 -11.82 -0.86 -6.70
C THR A 422 -13.12 -0.34 -7.34
N LEU A 423 -14.27 -0.95 -7.02
CA LEU A 423 -15.58 -0.48 -7.50
C LEU A 423 -15.91 0.91 -6.94
N LEU A 424 -15.69 1.14 -5.65
CA LEU A 424 -16.01 2.39 -4.98
C LEU A 424 -15.18 3.56 -5.52
N LEU A 425 -13.89 3.32 -5.79
CA LEU A 425 -13.00 4.34 -6.34
C LEU A 425 -13.25 4.60 -7.82
N ALA A 426 -13.58 3.56 -8.60
CA ALA A 426 -13.87 3.72 -10.03
C ALA A 426 -15.28 4.28 -10.32
N TYR A 427 -16.23 4.05 -9.39
CA TYR A 427 -17.64 4.46 -9.48
C TYR A 427 -18.12 5.01 -8.12
N PRO A 428 -17.60 6.16 -7.68
CA PRO A 428 -17.93 6.76 -6.38
C PRO A 428 -19.42 7.10 -6.23
N GLU A 429 -20.16 7.21 -7.32
CA GLU A 429 -21.61 7.42 -7.31
C GLU A 429 -22.38 6.27 -6.68
N VAL A 430 -21.79 5.08 -6.57
CA VAL A 430 -22.35 3.95 -5.81
C VAL A 430 -22.63 4.35 -4.36
N VAL A 431 -21.88 5.30 -3.79
CA VAL A 431 -22.14 5.84 -2.44
C VAL A 431 -23.53 6.46 -2.36
N LEU A 432 -24.06 7.07 -3.43
CA LEU A 432 -25.40 7.66 -3.40
C LEU A 432 -26.50 6.60 -3.22
N LEU A 433 -26.26 5.35 -3.60
CA LEU A 433 -27.18 4.24 -3.35
C LEU A 433 -27.38 3.99 -1.85
N THR A 434 -26.41 4.36 -1.01
CA THR A 434 -26.55 4.23 0.45
C THR A 434 -27.75 5.02 0.98
N PHE A 435 -28.09 6.17 0.39
CA PHE A 435 -29.29 6.92 0.76
C PHE A 435 -30.57 6.12 0.47
N ALA A 436 -30.69 5.58 -0.74
CA ALA A 436 -31.84 4.78 -1.13
C ALA A 436 -31.98 3.51 -0.28
N ILE A 437 -30.86 2.82 -0.01
CA ILE A 437 -30.82 1.64 0.86
C ILE A 437 -31.24 2.02 2.27
N ASN A 438 -30.74 3.12 2.83
CA ASN A 438 -31.13 3.55 4.19
C ASN A 438 -32.60 3.96 4.28
N ILE A 439 -33.18 4.57 3.24
CA ILE A 439 -34.62 4.84 3.18
C ILE A 439 -35.42 3.53 3.17
N ALA A 440 -34.99 2.54 2.38
CA ALA A 440 -35.63 1.23 2.33
C ALA A 440 -35.53 0.49 3.68
N LEU A 441 -34.34 0.51 4.30
CA LEU A 441 -34.10 -0.04 5.64
C LEU A 441 -35.01 0.62 6.68
N GLY A 442 -35.12 1.95 6.67
CA GLY A 442 -35.98 2.69 7.59
C GLY A 442 -37.48 2.38 7.47
N ARG A 443 -37.92 1.82 6.33
CA ARG A 443 -39.30 1.36 6.10
C ARG A 443 -39.49 -0.14 6.35
N PHE A 444 -38.43 -0.87 6.67
CA PHE A 444 -38.49 -2.31 6.89
C PHE A 444 -39.19 -2.63 8.22
N SER A 445 -40.34 -3.28 8.15
CA SER A 445 -41.15 -3.70 9.31
C SER A 445 -41.10 -5.21 9.59
N GLY A 446 -40.20 -5.95 8.92
CA GLY A 446 -40.05 -7.38 9.11
C GLY A 446 -39.44 -7.77 10.46
N LEU A 447 -39.67 -9.02 10.88
CA LEU A 447 -39.00 -9.59 12.06
C LEU A 447 -37.49 -9.66 11.84
N ARG A 448 -36.72 -9.37 12.89
CA ARG A 448 -35.26 -9.45 12.83
C ARG A 448 -34.82 -10.89 12.67
N ILE A 449 -33.74 -11.15 11.95
CA ILE A 449 -33.20 -12.50 11.76
C ILE A 449 -32.89 -13.15 13.12
N ALA A 450 -32.33 -12.40 14.07
CA ALA A 450 -32.09 -12.86 15.43
C ALA A 450 -33.39 -13.27 16.17
N GLU A 451 -34.50 -12.59 15.90
CA GLU A 451 -35.81 -12.93 16.49
C GLU A 451 -36.36 -14.22 15.87
N TYR A 452 -36.15 -14.45 14.57
CA TYR A 452 -36.52 -15.70 13.92
C TYR A 452 -35.82 -16.90 14.59
N PHE A 453 -34.52 -16.79 14.88
CA PHE A 453 -33.79 -17.84 15.60
C PHE A 453 -34.30 -18.02 17.04
N ARG A 454 -34.58 -16.92 17.75
CA ARG A 454 -35.10 -16.96 19.13
C ARG A 454 -36.49 -17.58 19.21
N PHE A 455 -37.35 -17.33 18.24
CA PHE A 455 -38.75 -17.78 18.22
C PHE A 455 -39.02 -18.98 17.31
N ARG A 456 -37.97 -19.63 16.77
CA ARG A 456 -38.10 -20.83 15.92
C ARG A 456 -38.91 -21.96 16.55
N ARG A 457 -38.95 -22.04 17.89
CA ARG A 457 -39.74 -23.04 18.64
C ARG A 457 -41.24 -22.70 18.72
N LEU A 458 -41.62 -21.43 18.60
CA LEU A 458 -43.03 -20.98 18.60
C LEU A 458 -43.63 -20.92 17.19
N LEU A 459 -42.80 -20.88 16.15
CA LEU A 459 -43.20 -20.85 14.74
C LEU A 459 -43.35 -22.24 14.10
N LYS A 460 -43.05 -23.33 14.83
CA LYS A 460 -43.46 -24.66 14.38
C LYS A 460 -44.99 -24.72 14.44
N PRO A 461 -45.69 -25.16 13.37
CA PRO A 461 -47.12 -25.38 13.44
C PRO A 461 -47.33 -26.37 14.58
N THR A 462 -48.11 -25.95 15.58
CA THR A 462 -48.73 -26.91 16.48
C THR A 462 -49.62 -27.75 15.58
N ASN A 463 -49.22 -28.99 15.31
CA ASN A 463 -50.16 -30.02 14.87
C ASN A 463 -51.24 -30.04 15.94
N ARG A 464 -52.35 -29.35 15.67
CA ARG A 464 -53.57 -29.50 16.46
C ARG A 464 -54.16 -30.86 16.08
N PRO A 465 -54.64 -31.61 17.08
CA PRO A 465 -55.09 -32.99 16.92
C PRO A 465 -56.27 -33.14 15.97
#